data_AF-A0A350T6Z3-F1
#
_entry.id   AF-A0A350T6Z3-F1
#
_cell.length_a   1.000
_cell.length_b   1.000
_cell.length_c   1.000
_cell.angle_alpha   90.00
_cell.angle_beta   90.00
_cell.angle_gamma   90.00
#
_symmetry.space_group_name_H-M   'P 1'
#
loop_
_entity.id
_entity.type
_entity.pdbx_description
1 polymer ?
#
loop_
_entity_poly.entity_id
_entity_poly.type
_entity_poly.pdbx_seq_one_letter_code
_entity_poly.pdbx_strand_id
1 'polypeptide(L)'
;MYFEHSSDIWRQFPELVVGVIQTAGISADADVDAPIAELTEIARGRLGNGSESLLPEVQAWRRVFSRMGLKPTQYRCASESLLRRFRKEGELPRIHPLIDLCNAASL
;
A
#
# COMPACT_ATOMS: atom_id res chain seq x y z
N MET A 1 13.81 3.02 -21.24
CA MET A 1 12.36 3.22 -21.12
C MET A 1 12.16 4.55 -20.41
N TYR A 2 11.39 5.46 -20.99
CA TYR A 2 11.04 6.73 -20.34
C TYR A 2 9.68 6.54 -19.68
N PHE A 3 9.60 6.81 -18.37
CA PHE A 3 8.35 6.79 -17.62
C PHE A 3 8.05 8.21 -17.19
N GLU A 4 6.88 8.72 -17.57
CA GLU A 4 6.42 10.05 -17.19
C GLU A 4 4.95 10.00 -16.79
N HIS A 5 4.57 10.88 -15.87
CA HIS A 5 3.17 11.13 -15.57
C HIS A 5 2.63 12.13 -16.59
N SER A 6 1.37 11.98 -16.99
CA SER A 6 0.66 12.99 -17.79
C SER A 6 0.74 14.36 -17.09
N SER A 7 0.89 15.43 -17.88
CA SER A 7 0.87 16.81 -17.38
C SER A 7 -0.43 17.15 -16.64
N ASP A 8 -1.54 16.48 -16.97
CA ASP A 8 -2.80 16.59 -16.23
C ASP A 8 -2.67 16.19 -14.77
N ILE A 9 -1.87 15.16 -14.46
CA ILE A 9 -1.69 14.71 -13.08
C ILE A 9 -0.98 15.77 -12.26
N TRP A 10 0.09 16.39 -12.78
CA TRP A 10 0.81 17.46 -12.08
C TRP A 10 -0.05 18.71 -11.90
N ARG A 11 -0.88 19.06 -12.89
CA ARG A 11 -1.82 20.20 -12.78
C ARG A 11 -2.90 19.93 -11.75
N GLN A 12 -3.46 18.72 -11.75
CA GLN A 12 -4.57 18.36 -10.87
C GLN A 12 -4.13 17.98 -9.46
N PHE A 13 -2.88 17.57 -9.24
CA PHE A 13 -2.35 17.15 -7.93
C PHE A 13 -0.95 17.75 -7.72
N PRO A 14 -0.85 19.09 -7.55
CA PRO A 14 0.43 19.76 -7.38
C PRO A 14 1.18 19.33 -6.11
N GLU A 15 0.49 18.72 -5.15
CA GLU A 15 1.08 18.14 -3.95
C GLU A 15 1.68 16.74 -4.15
N LEU A 16 1.58 16.16 -5.35
CA LEU A 16 2.07 14.81 -5.63
C LEU A 16 3.59 14.73 -5.44
N VAL A 17 4.01 13.76 -4.63
CA VAL A 17 5.43 13.37 -4.49
C VAL A 17 5.58 11.97 -5.06
N VAL A 18 6.53 11.79 -5.98
CA VAL A 18 6.79 10.51 -6.64
C VAL A 18 8.24 10.11 -6.43
N GLY A 19 8.45 8.87 -6.00
CA GLY A 19 9.75 8.20 -6.04
C GLY A 19 9.73 7.05 -7.04
N VAL A 20 10.86 6.81 -7.70
CA VAL A 20 11.07 5.64 -8.57
C VAL A 20 12.31 4.91 -8.07
N ILE A 21 12.18 3.60 -7.88
CA ILE A 21 13.29 2.73 -7.52
C ILE A 21 13.50 1.75 -8.66
N GLN A 22 14.70 1.76 -9.23
CA GLN A 22 15.16 0.73 -10.15
C GLN A 22 16.12 -0.19 -9.40
N THR A 23 15.87 -1.49 -9.46
CA THR A 23 16.71 -2.50 -8.82
C THR A 23 16.85 -3.72 -9.73
N ALA A 24 17.93 -4.47 -9.54
CA ALA A 24 18.24 -5.71 -10.23
C ALA A 24 18.57 -6.80 -9.20
N GLY A 25 18.67 -8.06 -9.64
CA GLY A 25 18.97 -9.17 -8.72
C GLY A 25 17.82 -9.53 -7.78
N ILE A 26 16.59 -9.20 -8.14
CA ILE A 26 15.40 -9.69 -7.44
C ILE A 26 15.27 -11.19 -7.74
N SER A 27 15.21 -12.00 -6.69
CA SER A 27 15.09 -13.45 -6.81
C SER A 27 13.96 -14.00 -5.94
N ALA A 28 13.43 -15.14 -6.35
CA ALA A 28 12.33 -15.83 -5.69
C ALA A 28 12.77 -16.61 -4.43
N ASP A 29 14.07 -16.83 -4.24
CA ASP A 29 14.69 -17.53 -3.11
C ASP A 29 15.19 -16.60 -2.00
N ALA A 30 14.96 -15.29 -2.12
CA ALA A 30 15.31 -14.33 -1.08
C ALA A 30 14.51 -14.59 0.21
N ASP A 31 15.21 -14.75 1.33
CA ASP A 31 14.59 -14.81 2.66
C ASP A 31 14.17 -13.41 3.12
N VAL A 32 12.87 -13.26 3.33
CA VAL A 32 12.21 -12.01 3.72
C VAL A 32 11.27 -12.22 4.91
N ASP A 33 11.36 -13.35 5.59
CA ASP A 33 10.36 -13.70 6.61
C ASP A 33 10.48 -12.84 7.86
N ALA A 34 11.71 -12.57 8.31
CA ALA A 34 11.95 -11.67 9.45
C ALA A 34 11.39 -10.24 9.23
N PRO A 35 11.71 -9.52 8.13
CA PRO A 35 11.14 -8.20 7.91
C PRO A 35 9.62 -8.21 7.69
N ILE A 36 9.06 -9.26 7.08
CA ILE A 36 7.59 -9.40 6.96
C ILE A 36 6.95 -9.59 8.33
N ALA A 37 7.53 -10.42 9.19
CA ALA A 37 7.04 -10.63 10.55
C ALA A 37 7.03 -9.33 11.36
N GLU A 38 8.10 -8.53 11.25
CA GLU A 38 8.19 -7.21 11.90
C GLU A 38 7.08 -6.26 11.43
N LEU A 39 6.93 -6.09 10.11
CA LEU A 39 5.94 -5.19 9.53
C LEU A 39 4.50 -5.62 9.84
N THR A 40 4.22 -6.92 9.78
CA THR A 40 2.88 -7.44 10.10
C THR A 40 2.52 -7.30 11.57
N GLU A 41 3.49 -7.35 12.48
CA GLU A 41 3.24 -7.10 13.90
C GLU A 41 2.94 -5.62 14.18
N ILE A 42 3.66 -4.69 13.52
CA ILE A 42 3.33 -3.26 13.56
C ILE A 42 1.89 -3.04 13.08
N ALA A 43 1.52 -3.64 11.95
CA ALA A 43 0.17 -3.54 11.40
C ALA A 43 -0.89 -4.08 12.36
N ARG A 44 -0.62 -5.22 13.03
CA ARG A 44 -1.51 -5.81 14.04
C ARG A 44 -1.74 -4.83 15.20
N GLY A 45 -0.69 -4.22 15.72
CA GLY A 45 -0.78 -3.19 16.75
C GLY A 45 -1.64 -2.00 16.33
N ARG A 46 -1.45 -1.49 15.11
CA ARG A 46 -2.25 -0.37 14.55
C ARG A 46 -3.73 -0.74 14.40
N LEU A 47 -4.04 -1.93 13.90
CA LEU A 47 -5.41 -2.40 13.69
C LEU A 47 -6.16 -2.73 14.99
N GLY A 48 -5.43 -2.97 16.08
CA GLY A 48 -6.00 -3.14 17.43
C GLY A 48 -6.65 -1.86 17.97
N ASN A 49 -6.23 -0.69 17.49
CA ASN A 49 -6.72 0.61 17.98
C ASN A 49 -7.99 1.13 17.28
N GLY A 50 -8.52 0.39 16.31
CA GLY A 50 -9.72 0.78 15.56
C GLY A 50 -9.69 0.30 14.12
N SER A 51 -10.70 0.69 13.33
CA SER A 51 -10.78 0.32 11.90
C SER A 51 -9.62 0.92 11.09
N GLU A 52 -9.15 0.17 10.09
CA GLU A 52 -8.19 0.65 9.08
C GLU A 52 -8.66 1.93 8.37
N SER A 53 -9.98 2.14 8.29
CA SER A 53 -10.57 3.36 7.70
C SER A 53 -10.29 4.63 8.49
N LEU A 54 -9.86 4.52 9.75
CA LEU A 54 -9.47 5.64 10.60
C LEU A 54 -7.99 6.02 10.46
N LEU A 55 -7.18 5.18 9.79
CA LEU A 55 -5.77 5.46 9.59
C LEU A 55 -5.59 6.72 8.72
N PRO A 56 -4.77 7.70 9.13
CA PRO A 56 -4.57 8.95 8.39
C PRO A 56 -4.22 8.74 6.91
N GLU A 57 -3.44 7.71 6.61
CA GLU A 57 -2.97 7.34 5.26
C GLU A 57 -4.13 6.79 4.41
N VAL A 58 -5.00 5.96 5.00
CA VAL A 58 -6.21 5.47 4.33
C VAL A 58 -7.16 6.63 4.04
N GLN A 59 -7.35 7.52 5.02
CA GLN A 59 -8.17 8.72 4.81
C GLN A 59 -7.59 9.64 3.73
N ALA A 60 -6.25 9.76 3.65
CA ALA A 60 -5.59 10.51 2.58
C ALA A 60 -5.91 9.94 1.20
N TRP A 61 -5.79 8.62 1.02
CA TRP A 61 -6.16 7.97 -0.24
C TRP A 61 -7.65 8.14 -0.59
N ARG A 62 -8.55 8.06 0.40
CA ARG A 62 -9.97 8.31 0.17
C ARG A 62 -10.26 9.73 -0.31
N ARG A 63 -9.51 10.74 0.19
CA ARG A 63 -9.61 12.13 -0.30
C ARG A 63 -9.13 12.24 -1.74
N VAL A 64 -8.00 11.61 -2.09
CA VAL A 64 -7.46 11.60 -3.46
C VAL A 64 -8.48 10.99 -4.43
N PHE A 65 -9.03 9.82 -4.10
CA PHE A 65 -10.02 9.15 -4.96
C PHE A 65 -11.31 9.96 -5.09
N SER A 66 -11.77 10.59 -4.00
CA SER A 66 -12.91 11.52 -4.05
C SER A 66 -12.65 12.70 -5.00
N ARG A 67 -11.44 13.29 -4.95
CA ARG A 67 -11.02 14.37 -5.86
C ARG A 67 -10.97 13.92 -7.32
N MET A 68 -10.68 12.64 -7.56
CA MET A 68 -10.76 12.00 -8.88
C MET A 68 -12.19 11.61 -9.30
N GLY A 69 -13.22 11.90 -8.49
CA GLY A 69 -14.62 11.54 -8.76
C GLY A 69 -14.99 10.09 -8.47
N LEU A 70 -14.11 9.32 -7.81
CA LEU A 70 -14.36 7.93 -7.43
C LEU A 70 -14.99 7.85 -6.05
N LYS A 71 -15.93 6.91 -5.87
CA LYS A 71 -16.51 6.59 -4.56
C LYS A 71 -15.51 5.75 -3.75
N PRO A 72 -14.90 6.26 -2.67
CA PRO A 72 -13.77 5.57 -2.02
C PRO A 72 -14.15 4.28 -1.29
N THR A 73 -15.42 4.13 -0.90
CA THR A 73 -15.92 2.90 -0.30
C THR A 73 -16.15 1.78 -1.33
N GLN A 74 -16.27 2.14 -2.62
CA GLN A 74 -16.39 1.22 -3.76
C GLN A 74 -15.02 0.94 -4.39
N TYR A 75 -14.18 1.97 -4.55
CA TYR A 75 -12.83 1.88 -5.08
C TYR A 75 -11.84 2.17 -3.95
N ARG A 76 -11.23 1.13 -3.39
CA ARG A 76 -10.24 1.25 -2.31
C ARG A 76 -8.84 1.27 -2.89
N CYS A 77 -7.93 1.99 -2.24
CA CYS A 77 -6.51 1.87 -2.57
C CYS A 77 -5.99 0.48 -2.17
N ALA A 78 -4.80 0.14 -2.67
CA ALA A 78 -4.16 -1.14 -2.38
C ALA A 78 -3.99 -1.35 -0.87
N SER A 79 -3.41 -0.37 -0.15
CA SER A 79 -3.17 -0.43 1.30
C SER A 79 -4.45 -0.70 2.10
N GLU A 80 -5.55 0.01 1.83
CA GLU A 80 -6.83 -0.23 2.55
C GLU A 80 -7.36 -1.65 2.26
N SER A 81 -7.23 -2.13 1.04
CA SER A 81 -7.66 -3.48 0.66
C SER A 81 -6.83 -4.57 1.34
N LEU A 82 -5.50 -4.38 1.41
CA LEU A 82 -4.58 -5.27 2.10
C LEU A 82 -4.85 -5.30 3.61
N LEU A 83 -5.03 -4.15 4.24
CA LEU A 83 -5.35 -4.03 5.67
C LEU A 83 -6.65 -4.74 6.04
N ARG A 84 -7.69 -4.61 5.20
CA ARG A 84 -8.96 -5.31 5.40
C ARG A 84 -8.81 -6.82 5.31
N ARG A 85 -8.05 -7.29 4.32
CA ARG A 85 -7.75 -8.72 4.18
C ARG A 85 -6.96 -9.23 5.37
N PHE A 86 -5.90 -8.52 5.75
CA PHE A 86 -5.05 -8.89 6.87
C PHE A 86 -5.83 -8.93 8.19
N ARG A 87 -6.73 -7.96 8.44
CA ARG A 87 -7.63 -7.98 9.61
C ARG A 87 -8.51 -9.25 9.64
N LYS A 88 -9.00 -9.69 8.47
CA LYS A 88 -9.93 -10.82 8.35
C LYS A 88 -9.22 -12.17 8.44
N GLU A 89 -8.11 -12.33 7.74
CA GLU A 89 -7.42 -13.61 7.56
C GLU A 89 -6.22 -13.79 8.50
N GLY A 90 -5.72 -12.70 9.11
CA GLY A 90 -4.56 -12.71 10.01
C GLY A 90 -3.20 -12.71 9.31
N GLU A 91 -3.17 -12.99 8.02
CA GLU A 91 -1.99 -13.02 7.15
C GLU A 91 -2.33 -12.63 5.70
N LEU A 92 -1.31 -12.41 4.87
CA LEU A 92 -1.42 -12.18 3.44
C LEU A 92 -0.87 -13.39 2.67
N PRO A 93 -1.42 -13.72 1.48
CA PRO A 93 -0.89 -14.81 0.66
C PRO A 93 0.52 -14.47 0.19
N ARG A 94 1.39 -15.48 0.16
CA ARG A 94 2.73 -15.37 -0.42
C ARG A 94 2.66 -15.45 -1.93
N ILE A 95 3.38 -14.57 -2.61
CA ILE A 95 3.42 -14.49 -4.08
C ILE A 95 4.87 -14.50 -4.58
N HIS A 96 5.68 -13.56 -4.10
CA HIS A 96 7.09 -13.40 -4.45
C HIS A 96 7.75 -12.52 -3.38
N PRO A 97 8.99 -12.81 -2.92
CA PRO A 97 9.62 -12.07 -1.81
C PRO A 97 9.51 -10.55 -1.87
N LEU A 98 9.79 -9.96 -3.04
CA LEU A 98 9.60 -8.51 -3.25
C LEU A 98 8.15 -8.04 -3.10
N ILE A 99 7.19 -8.77 -3.69
CA ILE A 99 5.76 -8.43 -3.60
C ILE A 99 5.29 -8.56 -2.16
N ASP A 100 5.76 -9.59 -1.47
CA ASP A 100 5.38 -9.88 -0.09
C ASP A 100 5.92 -8.79 0.86
N LEU A 101 7.16 -8.33 0.66
CA LEU A 101 7.72 -7.16 1.36
C LEU A 101 6.93 -5.88 1.08
N CYS A 102 6.64 -5.59 -0.19
CA CYS A 102 5.88 -4.39 -0.54
C CYS A 102 4.47 -4.41 0.06
N ASN A 103 3.81 -5.57 0.06
CA ASN A 103 2.49 -5.74 0.66
C ASN A 103 2.55 -5.60 2.19
N ALA A 104 3.54 -6.19 2.85
CA ALA A 104 3.74 -6.06 4.29
C ALA A 104 4.03 -4.60 4.69
N ALA A 105 4.85 -3.89 3.92
CA ALA A 105 5.14 -2.47 4.14
C ALA A 105 3.94 -1.56 3.84
N SER A 106 2.94 -2.06 3.11
CA SER A 106 1.71 -1.32 2.79
C SER A 106 0.60 -1.47 3.84
N LEU A 107 0.81 -2.31 4.86
CA LEU A 107 -0.10 -2.48 6.00
C LEU A 107 0.12 -1.35 7.05
#